data_AF-A0A7M7IKP8-F1
#
_entry.id   AF-A0A7M7IKP8-F1
#
_cell.length_a   1.000
_cell.length_b   1.000
_cell.length_c   1.000
_cell.angle_alpha   90.00
_cell.angle_beta   90.00
_cell.angle_gamma   90.00
#
_symmetry.space_group_name_H-M   'P 1'
#
loop_
_entity.id
_entity.type
_entity.pdbx_description
1 polymer ?
#
loop_
_entity_poly.entity_id
_entity_poly.type
_entity_poly.pdbx_seq_one_letter_code
_entity_poly.pdbx_strand_id
1 'polypeptide(L)'
;MFNDQNLEDPTQNYMDPNYNMSHLMNQYIYNTNYNVNIYQNYIYPVGTFENENATSIINLGIRQADEKNIENFLLEINQSNNINDQRNICRKSKIAIIKNAITSAYKLNEKLKIICAEFKNSQHLMEDEWQQKINICNAAKEEIVQLLEPIRSQNFLNQLKKDLEKRKKKRLREKIKKEKWKNEKITKMERRARMHAQIDLWIRKEQAVIDKEKQEENLRKDADMVLFDVRGKKIDARKYLGLLQELRNLRNVKANIARARGEHLSSAADEAFNNIIVKLTEQWSMLDREYSTEEQGLKLMLKNDNEKRIEKQKKNLFDEWEKVLFGRKITFDQYNSDLTNFVSIRTAWDKYISSDNDAFAIPIGWIMPDKPSSAAWQKCLKKIT
;
A
#
# COMPACT_ATOMS: atom_id res chain seq x y z
N MET A 1 14.98 -36.85 -29.22
CA MET A 1 16.41 -36.99 -29.56
C MET A 1 17.08 -35.75 -28.97
N PHE A 2 17.53 -35.81 -27.71
CA PHE A 2 18.90 -36.19 -27.28
C PHE A 2 19.92 -35.20 -27.88
N ASN A 3 20.72 -34.40 -27.15
CA ASN A 3 21.39 -34.48 -25.85
C ASN A 3 21.57 -33.04 -25.31
N ASP A 4 21.47 -32.66 -24.03
CA ASP A 4 22.16 -33.09 -22.78
C ASP A 4 23.70 -32.97 -22.77
N GLN A 5 24.22 -32.05 -21.94
CA GLN A 5 25.31 -32.20 -20.95
C GLN A 5 25.77 -30.80 -20.48
N ASN A 6 25.49 -30.40 -19.23
CA ASN A 6 26.24 -30.68 -17.98
C ASN A 6 27.52 -29.83 -17.88
N LEU A 7 28.01 -29.34 -16.74
CA LEU A 7 27.63 -29.22 -15.32
C LEU A 7 28.88 -28.54 -14.67
N GLU A 8 28.72 -28.02 -13.44
CA GLU A 8 29.77 -27.81 -12.42
C GLU A 8 30.23 -26.36 -12.12
N ASP A 9 29.57 -25.78 -11.11
CA ASP A 9 30.22 -25.26 -9.88
C ASP A 9 30.94 -26.41 -9.15
N PRO A 10 32.06 -26.19 -8.40
CA PRO A 10 31.95 -25.66 -7.03
C PRO A 10 33.19 -24.91 -6.49
N THR A 11 33.02 -24.07 -5.46
CA THR A 11 33.63 -24.27 -4.12
C THR A 11 33.43 -23.06 -3.18
N GLN A 12 32.90 -23.38 -1.99
CA GLN A 12 33.00 -22.58 -0.77
C GLN A 12 34.45 -22.47 -0.30
N ASN A 13 34.84 -21.32 0.25
CA ASN A 13 35.80 -21.27 1.35
C ASN A 13 35.54 -20.06 2.27
N TYR A 14 35.49 -20.39 3.56
CA TYR A 14 35.50 -19.49 4.71
C TYR A 14 36.85 -18.77 4.83
N MET A 15 36.84 -17.49 5.18
CA MET A 15 37.43 -16.92 6.41
C MET A 15 37.69 -15.41 6.25
N ASP A 16 37.27 -14.67 7.28
CA ASP A 16 37.65 -13.30 7.61
C ASP A 16 39.18 -13.20 7.81
N PRO A 17 39.84 -12.05 7.51
CA PRO A 17 40.00 -11.07 8.58
C PRO A 17 40.12 -9.59 8.13
N ASN A 18 39.37 -8.73 8.83
CA ASN A 18 39.83 -7.51 9.51
C ASN A 18 41.14 -6.83 9.00
N TYR A 19 41.05 -5.64 8.39
CA TYR A 19 41.70 -4.39 8.87
C TYR A 19 41.39 -3.17 7.98
N ASN A 20 41.14 -2.06 8.68
CA ASN A 20 41.00 -0.65 8.29
C ASN A 20 41.67 -0.16 6.99
N MET A 21 40.95 0.68 6.24
CA MET A 21 41.49 1.95 5.74
C MET A 21 40.43 3.05 5.75
N SER A 22 40.81 4.15 6.39
CA SER A 22 40.10 5.41 6.60
C SER A 22 39.75 6.14 5.30
N HIS A 23 38.57 6.74 5.24
CA HIS A 23 38.39 8.02 4.56
C HIS A 23 37.55 9.00 5.36
N LEU A 24 38.11 10.20 5.44
CA LEU A 24 37.73 11.36 6.21
C LEU A 24 36.56 12.11 5.56
N MET A 25 35.72 12.66 6.46
CA MET A 25 34.66 13.66 6.30
C MET A 25 34.49 14.39 4.96
N ASN A 26 33.23 14.46 4.53
CA ASN A 26 32.51 15.74 4.48
C ASN A 26 31.01 15.54 4.75
N GLN A 27 30.58 16.09 5.88
CA GLN A 27 29.20 16.25 6.30
C GLN A 27 28.50 17.28 5.41
N TYR A 28 27.27 17.00 4.96
CA TYR A 28 26.14 17.92 5.12
C TYR A 28 24.80 17.14 5.16
N ILE A 29 24.39 16.85 6.40
CA ILE A 29 23.04 16.94 6.98
C ILE A 29 21.87 16.35 6.16
N TYR A 30 21.66 15.04 6.31
CA TYR A 30 20.31 14.45 6.41
C TYR A 30 20.21 13.74 7.76
N ASN A 31 19.44 14.32 8.67
CA ASN A 31 19.21 13.75 10.00
C ASN A 31 18.09 12.70 9.89
N THR A 32 18.46 11.44 9.72
CA THR A 32 17.59 10.29 9.97
C THR A 32 17.70 9.92 11.44
N ASN A 33 16.67 10.25 12.23
CA ASN A 33 16.47 9.61 13.52
C ASN A 33 14.99 9.29 13.73
N TYR A 34 14.52 8.27 13.01
CA TYR A 34 13.30 7.56 13.37
C TYR A 34 13.66 6.54 14.45
N ASN A 35 13.45 6.90 15.71
CA ASN A 35 13.16 5.91 16.72
C ASN A 35 11.87 6.30 17.46
N VAL A 36 10.84 5.57 17.03
CA VAL A 36 9.57 5.27 17.68
C VAL A 36 9.52 5.59 19.18
N ASN A 37 8.64 6.52 19.54
CA ASN A 37 7.81 6.33 20.73
C ASN A 37 6.45 6.97 20.48
N ILE A 38 5.51 6.13 20.04
CA ILE A 38 4.09 6.46 19.92
C ILE A 38 3.54 6.43 21.35
N TYR A 39 3.39 7.60 21.95
CA TYR A 39 2.37 7.82 22.96
C TYR A 39 1.35 8.79 22.38
N GLN A 40 0.14 8.26 22.20
CA GLN A 40 -1.06 8.98 21.80
C GLN A 40 -1.30 10.18 22.74
N ASN A 41 -1.08 11.39 22.26
CA ASN A 41 -1.64 12.59 22.88
C ASN A 41 -3.06 12.78 22.34
N TYR A 42 -4.05 12.46 23.16
CA TYR A 42 -5.41 12.96 23.00
C TYR A 42 -5.38 14.48 23.23
N ILE A 43 -5.61 15.25 22.17
CA ILE A 43 -5.85 16.68 22.26
C ILE A 43 -7.33 16.87 22.64
N TYR A 44 -7.60 17.33 23.86
CA TYR A 44 -8.88 17.91 24.25
C TYR A 44 -8.89 19.39 23.85
N PRO A 45 -10.04 19.96 23.43
CA PRO A 45 -10.08 21.31 22.89
C PRO A 45 -9.87 22.34 24.00
N VAL A 46 -8.98 23.29 23.74
CA VAL A 46 -8.66 24.43 24.60
C VAL A 46 -9.89 25.32 24.75
N GLY A 47 -10.44 25.37 25.96
CA GLY A 47 -11.27 26.46 26.46
C GLY A 47 -10.44 27.29 27.43
N THR A 48 -10.26 28.56 27.07
CA THR A 48 -9.91 29.75 27.88
C THR A 48 -9.34 29.57 29.30
N PHE A 49 -8.14 30.14 29.47
CA PHE A 49 -7.37 30.44 30.68
C PHE A 49 -8.16 30.66 31.98
N GLU A 50 -7.73 30.02 33.07
CA GLU A 50 -7.17 30.65 34.29
C GLU A 50 -6.83 29.58 35.35
N ASN A 51 -5.73 29.78 36.11
CA ASN A 51 -5.19 28.97 37.23
C ASN A 51 -4.27 27.75 36.97
N GLU A 52 -2.99 28.02 36.67
CA GLU A 52 -1.91 27.01 36.63
C GLU A 52 -1.61 26.34 38.00
N ASN A 53 -1.94 27.00 39.12
CA ASN A 53 -1.66 26.47 40.46
C ASN A 53 -2.62 25.34 40.89
N ALA A 54 -3.86 25.35 40.42
CA ALA A 54 -4.85 24.33 40.78
C ALA A 54 -4.57 23.00 40.06
N THR A 55 -4.14 23.05 38.80
CA THR A 55 -3.82 21.86 37.99
C THR A 55 -2.61 21.11 38.55
N SER A 56 -1.63 21.82 39.12
CA SER A 56 -0.42 21.21 39.70
C SER A 56 -0.71 20.41 40.98
N ILE A 57 -1.61 20.90 41.85
CA ILE A 57 -2.04 20.20 43.07
C ILE A 57 -2.86 18.95 42.74
N ILE A 58 -3.75 19.05 41.75
CA ILE A 58 -4.57 17.93 41.29
C ILE A 58 -3.69 16.82 40.69
N ASN A 59 -2.68 17.18 39.89
CA ASN A 59 -1.73 16.22 39.31
C ASN A 59 -0.86 15.52 40.36
N LEU A 60 -0.49 16.20 41.44
CA LEU A 60 0.26 15.59 42.55
C LEU A 60 -0.59 14.56 43.31
N GLY A 61 -1.86 14.87 43.55
CA GLY A 61 -2.80 13.94 44.18
C GLY A 61 -3.07 12.69 43.35
N ILE A 62 -3.18 12.83 42.02
CA ILE A 62 -3.35 11.71 41.09
C ILE A 62 -2.12 10.79 41.12
N ARG A 63 -0.89 11.36 41.12
CA ARG A 63 0.34 10.55 41.22
C ARG A 63 0.43 9.75 42.52
N GLN A 64 0.07 10.34 43.66
CA GLN A 64 0.06 9.63 44.94
C GLN A 64 -0.98 8.51 44.99
N ALA A 65 -2.12 8.68 44.32
CA ALA A 65 -3.12 7.62 44.18
C ALA A 65 -2.62 6.49 43.28
N ASP A 66 -1.95 6.83 42.17
CA ASP A 66 -1.35 5.85 41.27
C ASP A 66 -0.21 5.06 41.93
N GLU A 67 0.65 5.72 42.72
CA GLU A 67 1.71 5.07 43.51
C GLU A 67 1.11 4.05 44.50
N LYS A 68 0.06 4.43 45.24
CA LYS A 68 -0.65 3.51 46.14
C LYS A 68 -1.30 2.34 45.41
N ASN A 69 -1.84 2.58 44.21
CA ASN A 69 -2.41 1.53 43.38
C ASN A 69 -1.35 0.56 42.87
N ILE A 70 -0.17 1.06 42.50
CA ILE A 70 0.97 0.23 42.08
C ILE A 70 1.49 -0.59 43.27
N GLU A 71 1.62 0.00 44.46
CA GLU A 71 2.03 -0.73 45.67
C GLU A 71 1.03 -1.84 46.03
N ASN A 72 -0.27 -1.55 45.99
CA ASN A 72 -1.32 -2.55 46.22
C ASN A 72 -1.27 -3.67 45.16
N PHE A 73 -1.07 -3.32 43.89
CA PHE A 73 -0.93 -4.30 42.80
C PHE A 73 0.31 -5.19 42.98
N LEU A 74 1.44 -4.63 43.41
CA LEU A 74 2.64 -5.41 43.71
C LEU A 74 2.45 -6.32 44.93
N LEU A 75 1.72 -5.87 45.95
CA LEU A 75 1.34 -6.70 47.10
C LEU A 75 0.42 -7.85 46.69
N GLU A 76 -0.57 -7.60 45.83
CA GLU A 76 -1.45 -8.65 45.28
C GLU A 76 -0.69 -9.67 44.42
N ILE A 77 0.27 -9.21 43.61
CA ILE A 77 1.15 -10.10 42.83
C ILE A 77 1.98 -10.98 43.78
N ASN A 78 2.59 -10.41 44.81
CA ASN A 78 3.42 -11.14 45.76
C ASN A 78 2.61 -12.17 46.57
N GLN A 79 1.37 -11.85 46.94
CA GLN A 79 0.45 -12.79 47.58
C GLN A 79 0.01 -13.91 46.61
N SER A 80 -0.23 -13.59 45.34
CA SER A 80 -0.61 -14.57 44.31
C SER A 80 0.53 -15.53 43.94
N ASN A 81 1.79 -15.06 43.96
CA ASN A 81 2.98 -15.87 43.72
C ASN A 81 3.15 -16.93 44.83
N ASN A 82 2.92 -16.55 46.09
CA ASN A 82 3.00 -17.46 47.23
C ASN A 82 1.93 -18.59 47.19
N ILE A 83 0.73 -18.29 46.68
CA ILE A 83 -0.35 -19.28 46.49
C ILE A 83 -0.08 -20.20 45.28
N ASN A 84 0.57 -19.69 44.23
CA ASN A 84 0.90 -20.46 43.03
C ASN A 84 2.11 -21.38 43.23
N ASP A 85 3.08 -20.99 44.07
CA ASP A 85 4.24 -21.83 44.39
C ASP A 85 3.85 -23.09 45.17
N GLN A 86 2.83 -23.02 46.03
CA GLN A 86 2.27 -24.20 46.70
C GLN A 86 1.55 -25.17 45.74
N ARG A 87 1.06 -24.69 44.59
CA ARG A 87 0.45 -25.54 43.54
C ARG A 87 1.50 -26.14 42.59
N ASN A 88 2.70 -25.57 42.53
CA ASN A 88 3.79 -25.98 41.64
C ASN A 88 4.70 -27.08 42.19
N ILE A 89 4.50 -27.54 43.43
CA ILE A 89 4.99 -28.85 43.88
C ILE A 89 4.14 -29.91 43.19
N CYS A 90 4.51 -30.14 41.92
CA CYS A 90 3.85 -30.96 40.93
C CYS A 90 3.61 -32.37 41.48
N ARG A 91 2.40 -32.63 41.99
CA ARG A 91 1.89 -34.00 42.11
C ARG A 91 2.01 -34.61 40.72
N LYS A 92 3.02 -35.47 40.49
CA LYS A 92 3.19 -36.22 39.24
C LYS A 92 1.81 -36.70 38.81
N SER A 93 1.34 -36.24 37.65
CA SER A 93 -0.04 -36.52 37.23
C SER A 93 -0.30 -38.02 37.31
N LYS A 94 -1.47 -38.43 37.80
CA LYS A 94 -1.84 -39.86 37.91
C LYS A 94 -1.58 -40.60 36.59
N ILE A 95 -1.79 -39.92 35.46
CA ILE A 95 -1.44 -40.38 34.11
C ILE A 95 0.05 -40.72 33.94
N ALA A 96 0.96 -39.86 34.41
CA ALA A 96 2.40 -40.08 34.32
C ALA A 96 2.87 -41.22 35.24
N ILE A 97 2.33 -41.31 36.46
CA ILE A 97 2.63 -42.39 37.40
C ILE A 97 2.22 -43.74 36.80
N ILE A 98 1.00 -43.84 36.28
CA ILE A 98 0.49 -45.06 35.66
C ILE A 98 1.23 -45.38 34.37
N LYS A 99 1.54 -44.38 33.53
CA LYS A 99 2.36 -44.59 32.34
C LYS A 99 3.69 -45.23 32.71
N ASN A 100 4.35 -44.72 33.74
CA ASN A 100 5.63 -45.25 34.23
C ASN A 100 5.47 -46.66 34.80
N ALA A 101 4.43 -46.90 35.62
CA ALA A 101 4.13 -48.21 36.18
C ALA A 101 3.87 -49.27 35.09
N ILE A 102 3.09 -48.94 34.06
CA ILE A 102 2.83 -49.81 32.91
C ILE A 102 4.12 -50.07 32.13
N THR A 103 4.95 -49.05 31.88
CA THR A 103 6.24 -49.26 31.19
C THR A 103 7.22 -50.11 32.01
N SER A 104 7.23 -49.97 33.34
CA SER A 104 8.07 -50.80 34.21
C SER A 104 7.56 -52.24 34.27
N ALA A 105 6.25 -52.44 34.40
CA ALA A 105 5.64 -53.77 34.35
C ALA A 105 5.89 -54.47 33.01
N TYR A 106 5.83 -53.73 31.89
CA TYR A 106 6.18 -54.25 30.57
C TYR A 106 7.65 -54.71 30.51
N LYS A 107 8.58 -53.91 31.04
CA LYS A 107 10.01 -54.26 31.09
C LYS A 107 10.28 -55.49 31.97
N LEU A 108 9.62 -55.61 33.12
CA LEU A 108 9.75 -56.79 33.99
C LEU A 108 9.16 -58.05 33.34
N ASN A 109 8.05 -57.91 32.61
CA ASN A 109 7.46 -59.01 31.87
C ASN A 109 8.37 -59.48 30.71
N GLU A 110 9.06 -58.56 30.03
CA GLU A 110 10.08 -58.92 29.03
C GLU A 110 11.27 -59.64 29.66
N LYS A 111 11.75 -59.21 30.84
CA LYS A 111 12.78 -59.94 31.59
C LYS A 111 12.33 -61.35 31.98
N LEU A 112 11.08 -61.50 32.44
CA LEU A 112 10.50 -62.81 32.76
C LEU A 112 10.43 -63.71 31.53
N LYS A 113 10.04 -63.18 30.36
CA LYS A 113 10.03 -63.97 29.11
C LYS A 113 11.42 -64.48 28.74
N ILE A 114 12.46 -63.66 28.90
CA ILE A 114 13.85 -64.05 28.65
C ILE A 114 14.26 -65.18 29.60
N ILE A 115 14.01 -65.02 30.90
CA ILE A 115 14.33 -66.05 31.91
C ILE A 115 13.55 -67.34 31.63
N CYS A 116 12.27 -67.27 31.26
CA CYS A 116 11.47 -68.43 30.86
C CYS A 116 12.00 -69.11 29.59
N ALA A 117 12.57 -68.37 28.63
CA ALA A 117 13.20 -68.94 27.45
C ALA A 117 14.53 -69.64 27.80
N GLU A 118 15.32 -69.07 28.71
CA GLU A 118 16.53 -69.72 29.25
C GLU A 118 16.20 -71.04 29.95
N PHE A 119 15.11 -71.09 30.74
CA PHE A 119 14.64 -72.31 31.39
C PHE A 119 14.27 -73.41 30.40
N LYS A 120 13.64 -73.05 29.27
CA LYS A 120 13.28 -74.03 28.22
C LYS A 120 14.51 -74.62 27.51
N ASN A 121 15.63 -73.90 27.51
CA ASN A 121 16.85 -74.29 26.83
C ASN A 121 17.89 -74.95 27.76
N SER A 122 17.66 -74.97 29.08
CA SER A 122 18.64 -75.44 30.08
C SER A 122 18.19 -76.77 30.69
N GLN A 123 18.74 -77.89 30.20
CA GLN A 123 18.32 -79.25 30.56
C GLN A 123 19.09 -79.85 31.77
N HIS A 124 20.06 -79.12 32.33
CA HIS A 124 20.85 -79.57 33.49
C HIS A 124 21.26 -78.36 34.35
N LEU A 125 20.40 -77.92 35.27
CA LEU A 125 20.66 -76.85 36.24
C LEU A 125 20.80 -77.48 37.64
N MET A 126 21.78 -77.03 38.42
CA MET A 126 21.90 -77.37 39.84
C MET A 126 20.67 -76.87 40.61
N GLU A 127 20.20 -77.63 41.61
CA GLU A 127 18.99 -77.30 42.40
C GLU A 127 19.07 -75.88 42.99
N ASP A 128 20.25 -75.46 43.45
CA ASP A 128 20.44 -74.12 44.03
C ASP A 128 20.26 -72.99 42.99
N GLU A 129 20.72 -73.19 41.75
CA GLU A 129 20.56 -72.22 40.65
C GLU A 129 19.10 -72.16 40.17
N TRP A 130 18.42 -73.30 40.22
CA TRP A 130 16.99 -73.43 39.92
C TRP A 130 16.15 -72.64 40.94
N GLN A 131 16.43 -72.81 42.24
CA GLN A 131 15.76 -72.08 43.31
C GLN A 131 16.02 -70.56 43.22
N GLN A 132 17.24 -70.14 42.90
CA GLN A 132 17.56 -68.72 42.71
C GLN A 132 16.79 -68.09 41.54
N LYS A 133 16.73 -68.75 40.38
CA LYS A 133 15.98 -68.25 39.22
C LYS A 133 14.46 -68.24 39.46
N ILE A 134 13.92 -69.22 40.19
CA ILE A 134 12.52 -69.21 40.63
C ILE A 134 12.23 -68.03 41.55
N ASN A 135 13.12 -67.75 42.51
CA ASN A 135 12.96 -66.62 43.41
C ASN A 135 12.98 -65.27 42.67
N ILE A 136 13.84 -65.12 41.66
CA ILE A 136 13.86 -63.93 40.78
C ILE A 136 12.54 -63.81 40.00
N CYS A 137 12.00 -64.93 39.51
CA CYS A 137 10.72 -64.95 38.81
C CYS A 137 9.54 -64.57 39.72
N ASN A 138 9.52 -65.09 40.95
CA ASN A 138 8.50 -64.77 41.93
C ASN A 138 8.58 -63.31 42.38
N ALA A 139 9.78 -62.78 42.64
CA ALA A 139 9.99 -61.38 42.97
C ALA A 139 9.54 -60.44 41.85
N ALA A 140 9.90 -60.74 40.59
CA ALA A 140 9.46 -59.94 39.45
C ALA A 140 7.93 -60.04 39.22
N LYS A 141 7.32 -61.21 39.48
CA LYS A 141 5.86 -61.39 39.45
C LYS A 141 5.17 -60.56 40.53
N GLU A 142 5.68 -60.58 41.75
CA GLU A 142 5.17 -59.77 42.86
C GLU A 142 5.30 -58.27 42.56
N GLU A 143 6.42 -57.83 42.01
CA GLU A 143 6.64 -56.43 41.61
C GLU A 143 5.64 -56.01 40.50
N ILE A 144 5.37 -56.87 39.52
CA ILE A 144 4.35 -56.62 38.49
C ILE A 144 2.95 -56.49 39.11
N VAL A 145 2.59 -57.38 40.04
CA VAL A 145 1.29 -57.34 40.73
C VAL A 145 1.17 -56.04 41.51
N GLN A 146 2.18 -55.66 42.29
CA GLN A 146 2.21 -54.42 43.05
C GLN A 146 2.09 -53.17 42.16
N LEU A 147 2.76 -53.16 41.00
CA LEU A 147 2.66 -52.06 40.03
C LEU A 147 1.28 -51.94 39.37
N LEU A 148 0.53 -53.04 39.27
CA LEU A 148 -0.79 -53.09 38.61
C LEU A 148 -1.98 -53.01 39.58
N GLU A 149 -1.78 -53.20 40.88
CA GLU A 149 -2.83 -53.07 41.91
C GLU A 149 -3.63 -51.74 41.82
N PRO A 150 -3.00 -50.56 41.58
CA PRO A 150 -3.76 -49.32 41.41
C PRO A 150 -4.75 -49.37 40.23
N ILE A 151 -4.38 -50.06 39.15
CA ILE A 151 -5.17 -50.22 37.92
C ILE A 151 -6.32 -51.19 38.14
N ARG A 152 -6.19 -52.14 39.08
CA ARG A 152 -7.25 -53.09 39.44
C ARG A 152 -8.47 -52.41 40.05
N SER A 153 -8.29 -51.24 40.66
CA SER A 153 -9.39 -50.47 41.25
C SER A 153 -10.21 -49.70 40.19
N GLN A 154 -11.49 -50.05 40.05
CA GLN A 154 -12.39 -49.49 39.03
C GLN A 154 -12.59 -47.97 39.16
N ASN A 155 -12.59 -47.45 40.39
CA ASN A 155 -12.74 -46.02 40.66
C ASN A 155 -11.53 -45.21 40.16
N PHE A 156 -10.32 -45.75 40.32
CA PHE A 156 -9.10 -45.13 39.85
C PHE A 156 -9.01 -45.13 38.32
N LEU A 157 -9.39 -46.23 37.67
CA LEU A 157 -9.48 -46.31 36.21
C LEU A 157 -10.47 -45.31 35.63
N ASN A 158 -11.66 -45.19 36.22
CA ASN A 158 -12.66 -44.22 35.80
C ASN A 158 -12.14 -42.78 35.94
N GLN A 159 -11.43 -42.48 37.03
CA GLN A 159 -10.81 -41.18 37.23
C GLN A 159 -9.68 -40.91 36.23
N LEU A 160 -8.84 -41.90 35.94
CA LEU A 160 -7.79 -41.83 34.94
C LEU A 160 -8.36 -41.56 33.54
N LYS A 161 -9.44 -42.26 33.17
CA LYS A 161 -10.13 -42.07 31.89
C LYS A 161 -10.65 -40.63 31.77
N LYS A 162 -11.26 -40.09 32.83
CA LYS A 162 -11.68 -38.68 32.89
C LYS A 162 -10.51 -37.72 32.71
N ASP A 163 -9.38 -37.97 33.37
CA ASP A 163 -8.18 -37.12 33.27
C ASP A 163 -7.52 -37.18 31.88
N LEU A 164 -7.51 -38.35 31.24
CA LEU A 164 -7.07 -38.52 29.85
C LEU A 164 -7.96 -37.74 28.87
N GLU A 165 -9.28 -37.83 29.02
CA GLU A 165 -10.22 -37.08 28.18
C GLU A 165 -10.07 -35.56 28.39
N LYS A 166 -9.86 -35.09 29.63
CA LYS A 166 -9.51 -33.69 29.90
C LYS A 166 -8.24 -33.26 29.18
N ARG A 167 -7.19 -34.10 29.18
CA ARG A 167 -5.91 -33.81 28.52
C ARG A 167 -6.05 -33.81 26.99
N LYS A 168 -6.81 -34.74 26.41
CA LYS A 168 -7.13 -34.75 24.97
C LYS A 168 -7.87 -33.48 24.57
N LYS A 169 -8.95 -33.13 25.29
CA LYS A 169 -9.71 -31.90 25.05
C LYS A 169 -8.84 -30.65 25.16
N LYS A 170 -7.94 -30.57 26.15
CA LYS A 170 -6.98 -29.46 26.29
C LYS A 170 -6.06 -29.35 25.07
N ARG A 171 -5.43 -30.46 24.65
CA ARG A 171 -4.54 -30.49 23.48
C ARG A 171 -5.26 -30.09 22.19
N LEU A 172 -6.49 -30.55 22.01
CA LEU A 172 -7.31 -30.20 20.85
C LEU A 172 -7.62 -28.69 20.83
N ARG A 173 -8.05 -28.12 21.98
CA ARG A 173 -8.28 -26.67 22.09
C ARG A 173 -7.02 -25.86 21.79
N GLU A 174 -5.88 -26.28 22.31
CA GLU A 174 -4.60 -25.62 22.03
C GLU A 174 -4.21 -25.71 20.54
N LYS A 175 -4.41 -26.86 19.90
CA LYS A 175 -4.18 -27.03 18.46
C LYS A 175 -5.06 -26.08 17.65
N ILE A 176 -6.37 -26.08 17.92
CA ILE A 176 -7.33 -25.20 17.24
C ILE A 176 -6.99 -23.72 17.49
N LYS A 177 -6.64 -23.34 18.72
CA LYS A 177 -6.25 -21.96 19.06
C LYS A 177 -5.00 -21.53 18.27
N LYS A 178 -3.98 -22.38 18.18
CA LYS A 178 -2.75 -22.10 17.42
C LYS A 178 -3.05 -21.95 15.92
N GLU A 179 -3.88 -22.80 15.37
CA GLU A 179 -4.28 -22.75 13.96
C GLU A 179 -5.10 -21.49 13.65
N LYS A 180 -6.09 -21.16 14.49
CA LYS A 180 -6.84 -19.90 14.39
C LYS A 180 -5.91 -18.68 14.42
N TRP A 181 -4.96 -18.65 15.36
CA TRP A 181 -3.99 -17.55 15.45
C TRP A 181 -3.10 -17.44 14.21
N LYS A 182 -2.64 -18.57 13.65
CA LYS A 182 -1.86 -18.59 12.40
C LYS A 182 -2.68 -18.03 11.23
N ASN A 183 -3.93 -18.49 11.08
CA ASN A 183 -4.83 -18.04 10.02
C ASN A 183 -5.16 -16.55 10.18
N GLU A 184 -5.39 -16.08 11.40
CA GLU A 184 -5.61 -14.67 11.68
C GLU A 184 -4.37 -13.82 11.36
N LYS A 185 -3.16 -14.31 11.67
CA LYS A 185 -1.91 -13.63 11.33
C LYS A 185 -1.73 -13.52 9.82
N ILE A 186 -1.99 -14.59 9.07
CA ILE A 186 -1.90 -14.63 7.61
C ILE A 186 -2.92 -13.67 7.00
N THR A 187 -4.20 -13.75 7.40
CA THR A 187 -5.25 -12.85 6.89
C THR A 187 -4.98 -11.38 7.20
N LYS A 188 -4.43 -11.05 8.38
CA LYS A 188 -3.99 -9.67 8.70
C LYS A 188 -2.81 -9.22 7.81
N MET A 189 -1.90 -10.12 7.47
CA MET A 189 -0.79 -9.83 6.57
C MET A 189 -1.29 -9.63 5.14
N GLU A 190 -2.17 -10.50 4.65
CA GLU A 190 -2.80 -10.36 3.34
C GLU A 190 -3.61 -9.06 3.22
N ARG A 191 -4.39 -8.71 4.24
CA ARG A 191 -5.13 -7.44 4.25
C ARG A 191 -4.18 -6.25 4.15
N ARG A 192 -3.08 -6.25 4.92
CA ARG A 192 -2.04 -5.22 4.82
C ARG A 192 -1.42 -5.19 3.43
N ALA A 193 -1.04 -6.33 2.88
CA ALA A 193 -0.47 -6.43 1.53
C ALA A 193 -1.44 -5.92 0.46
N ARG A 194 -2.74 -6.22 0.56
CA ARG A 194 -3.77 -5.68 -0.35
C ARG A 194 -3.89 -4.17 -0.25
N MET A 195 -3.91 -3.62 0.97
CA MET A 195 -3.95 -2.17 1.17
C MET A 195 -2.71 -1.49 0.60
N HIS A 196 -1.51 -2.03 0.86
CA HIS A 196 -0.27 -1.51 0.29
C HIS A 196 -0.27 -1.58 -1.24
N ALA A 197 -0.71 -2.70 -1.82
CA ALA A 197 -0.82 -2.82 -3.29
C ALA A 197 -1.79 -1.80 -3.91
N GLN A 198 -2.89 -1.47 -3.22
CA GLN A 198 -3.82 -0.42 -3.64
C GLN A 198 -3.18 0.97 -3.56
N ILE A 199 -2.45 1.25 -2.48
CA ILE A 199 -1.71 2.50 -2.30
C ILE A 199 -0.66 2.64 -3.41
N ASP A 200 0.15 1.60 -3.66
CA ASP A 200 1.19 1.63 -4.68
C ASP A 200 0.61 1.77 -6.09
N LEU A 201 -0.55 1.15 -6.34
CA LEU A 201 -1.28 1.32 -7.60
C LEU A 201 -1.74 2.77 -7.76
N TRP A 202 -2.25 3.40 -6.70
CA TRP A 202 -2.66 4.79 -6.72
C TRP A 202 -1.46 5.73 -6.93
N ILE A 203 -0.36 5.52 -6.20
CA ILE A 203 0.88 6.29 -6.37
C ILE A 203 1.39 6.19 -7.81
N ARG A 204 1.42 4.98 -8.40
CA ARG A 204 1.83 4.80 -9.80
C ARG A 204 0.91 5.50 -10.79
N LYS A 205 -0.41 5.47 -10.56
CA LYS A 205 -1.37 6.19 -11.39
C LYS A 205 -1.15 7.70 -11.31
N GLU A 206 -0.97 8.22 -10.11
CA GLU A 206 -0.74 9.65 -9.87
C GLU A 206 0.57 10.11 -10.49
N GLN A 207 1.66 9.35 -10.27
CA GLN A 207 2.95 9.64 -10.87
C GLN A 207 2.87 9.63 -12.41
N ALA A 208 2.13 8.70 -13.00
CA ALA A 208 1.92 8.67 -14.45
C ALA A 208 1.13 9.88 -14.98
N VAL A 209 0.26 10.49 -14.17
CA VAL A 209 -0.42 11.75 -14.53
C VAL A 209 0.58 12.90 -14.49
N ILE A 210 1.35 13.02 -13.41
CA ILE A 210 2.39 14.06 -13.25
C ILE A 210 3.43 13.98 -14.37
N ASP A 211 3.91 12.78 -14.69
CA ASP A 211 4.92 12.60 -15.74
C ASP A 211 4.37 12.97 -17.12
N LYS A 212 3.10 12.67 -17.40
CA LYS A 212 2.44 13.09 -18.65
C LYS A 212 2.29 14.61 -18.72
N GLU A 213 1.86 15.25 -17.64
CA GLU A 213 1.75 16.72 -17.57
C GLU A 213 3.11 17.38 -17.78
N LYS A 214 4.17 16.84 -17.15
CA LYS A 214 5.54 17.31 -17.35
C LYS A 214 6.02 17.13 -18.79
N GLN A 215 5.71 16.01 -19.43
CA GLN A 215 6.01 15.79 -20.84
C GLN A 215 5.27 16.78 -21.73
N GLU A 216 3.99 17.03 -21.46
CA GLU A 216 3.16 17.99 -22.21
C GLU A 216 3.67 19.43 -22.07
N GLU A 217 4.09 19.82 -20.87
CA GLU A 217 4.69 21.12 -20.59
C GLU A 217 6.04 21.31 -21.29
N ASN A 218 6.87 20.26 -21.33
CA ASN A 218 8.13 20.30 -22.08
C ASN A 218 7.87 20.48 -23.58
N LEU A 219 6.92 19.73 -24.15
CA LEU A 219 6.51 19.90 -25.56
C LEU A 219 6.00 21.31 -25.84
N ARG A 220 5.29 21.93 -24.88
CA ARG A 220 4.84 23.33 -25.00
C ARG A 220 6.03 24.29 -25.05
N LYS A 221 7.01 24.12 -24.16
CA LYS A 221 8.22 24.95 -24.15
C LYS A 221 9.01 24.80 -25.45
N ASP A 222 9.12 23.58 -25.96
CA ASP A 222 9.80 23.32 -27.24
C ASP A 222 9.07 24.03 -28.40
N ALA A 223 7.73 23.96 -28.43
CA ALA A 223 6.94 24.68 -29.43
C ALA A 223 7.09 26.21 -29.31
N ASP A 224 7.11 26.75 -28.08
CA ASP A 224 7.33 28.17 -27.83
C ASP A 224 8.76 28.61 -28.24
N MET A 225 9.77 27.75 -28.02
CA MET A 225 11.15 27.97 -28.47
C MET A 225 11.23 28.08 -29.99
N VAL A 226 10.63 27.14 -30.72
CA VAL A 226 10.59 27.16 -32.19
C VAL A 226 9.87 28.41 -32.69
N LEU A 227 8.75 28.79 -32.09
CA LEU A 227 8.05 30.03 -32.43
C LEU A 227 8.89 31.28 -32.15
N PHE A 228 9.65 31.30 -31.05
CA PHE A 228 10.56 32.39 -30.72
C PHE A 228 11.65 32.53 -31.77
N ASP A 229 12.27 31.42 -32.20
CA ASP A 229 13.30 31.42 -33.23
C ASP A 229 12.78 31.94 -34.57
N VAL A 230 11.60 31.50 -35.01
CA VAL A 230 10.97 31.99 -36.25
C VAL A 230 10.66 33.48 -36.16
N ARG A 231 10.18 33.97 -35.01
CA ARG A 231 9.97 35.41 -34.79
C ARG A 231 11.28 36.18 -34.82
N GLY A 232 12.35 35.65 -34.24
CA GLY A 232 13.70 36.21 -34.29
C GLY A 232 14.18 36.38 -35.74
N LYS A 233 14.15 35.29 -36.52
CA LYS A 233 14.53 35.28 -37.94
C LYS A 233 13.74 36.29 -38.78
N LYS A 234 12.43 36.39 -38.53
CA LYS A 234 11.56 37.38 -39.19
C LYS A 234 11.94 38.82 -38.83
N ILE A 235 12.20 39.09 -37.55
CA ILE A 235 12.64 40.41 -37.09
C ILE A 235 13.98 40.76 -37.74
N ASP A 236 14.91 39.80 -37.83
CA ASP A 236 16.20 40.03 -38.46
C ASP A 236 16.08 40.30 -39.97
N ALA A 237 15.23 39.57 -40.69
CA ALA A 237 14.94 39.85 -42.09
C ALA A 237 14.44 41.29 -42.30
N ARG A 238 13.55 41.77 -41.42
CA ARG A 238 13.04 43.15 -41.45
C ARG A 238 14.12 44.19 -41.10
N LYS A 239 15.01 43.88 -40.16
CA LYS A 239 16.16 44.77 -39.86
C LYS A 239 17.05 44.93 -41.09
N TYR A 240 17.36 43.85 -41.80
CA TYR A 240 18.16 43.93 -43.03
C TYR A 240 17.44 44.69 -44.15
N LEU A 241 16.12 44.54 -44.31
CA LEU A 241 15.34 45.37 -45.23
C LEU A 241 15.40 46.86 -44.87
N GLY A 242 15.29 47.20 -43.59
CA GLY A 242 15.45 48.57 -43.11
C GLY A 242 16.84 49.12 -43.43
N LEU A 243 17.90 48.35 -43.15
CA LEU A 243 19.28 48.74 -43.44
C LEU A 243 19.53 48.97 -44.94
N LEU A 244 19.00 48.10 -45.82
CA LEU A 244 19.11 48.28 -47.27
C LEU A 244 18.43 49.56 -47.75
N GLN A 245 17.27 49.90 -47.16
CA GLN A 245 16.56 51.14 -47.47
C GLN A 245 17.35 52.37 -47.01
N GLU A 246 17.96 52.32 -45.81
CA GLU A 246 18.83 53.38 -45.32
C GLU A 246 20.07 53.57 -46.18
N LEU A 247 20.72 52.48 -46.62
CA LEU A 247 21.86 52.51 -47.54
C LEU A 247 21.50 53.14 -48.89
N ARG A 248 20.32 52.79 -49.42
CA ARG A 248 19.79 53.40 -50.65
C ARG A 248 19.55 54.90 -50.46
N ASN A 249 18.94 55.31 -49.36
CA ASN A 249 18.72 56.72 -49.03
C ASN A 249 20.05 57.48 -48.92
N LEU A 250 21.04 56.92 -48.23
CA LEU A 250 22.37 57.51 -48.08
C LEU A 250 23.08 57.68 -49.43
N ARG A 251 23.01 56.66 -50.30
CA ARG A 251 23.56 56.74 -51.67
C ARG A 251 22.88 57.84 -52.47
N ASN A 252 21.55 57.94 -52.42
CA ASN A 252 20.78 58.99 -53.10
C ASN A 252 21.16 60.39 -52.61
N VAL A 253 21.32 60.58 -51.30
CA VAL A 253 21.76 61.86 -50.70
C VAL A 253 23.17 62.21 -51.19
N LYS A 254 24.12 61.27 -51.15
CA LYS A 254 25.48 61.49 -51.66
C LYS A 254 25.48 61.83 -53.15
N ALA A 255 24.67 61.14 -53.95
CA ALA A 255 24.55 61.39 -55.38
C ALA A 255 23.91 62.75 -55.70
N ASN A 256 22.95 63.20 -54.90
CA ASN A 256 22.35 64.54 -55.03
C ASN A 256 23.36 65.63 -54.66
N ILE A 257 24.15 65.44 -53.60
CA ILE A 257 25.20 66.41 -53.19
C ILE A 257 26.29 66.53 -54.26
N ALA A 258 26.77 65.41 -54.81
CA ALA A 258 27.76 65.42 -55.88
C ALA A 258 27.24 66.15 -57.13
N ARG A 259 25.99 65.86 -57.54
CA ARG A 259 25.34 66.57 -58.65
C ARG A 259 25.18 68.06 -58.39
N ALA A 260 24.83 68.46 -57.17
CA ALA A 260 24.73 69.88 -56.79
C ALA A 260 26.09 70.60 -56.82
N ARG A 261 27.21 69.87 -56.68
CA ARG A 261 28.58 70.39 -56.83
C ARG A 261 29.09 70.40 -58.28
N GLY A 262 28.31 69.86 -59.24
CA GLY A 262 28.72 69.73 -60.63
C GLY A 262 29.61 68.50 -60.93
N GLU A 263 29.78 67.59 -59.95
CA GLU A 263 30.54 66.35 -60.13
C GLU A 263 29.64 65.28 -60.77
N HIS A 264 30.09 64.64 -61.86
CA HIS A 264 29.35 63.57 -62.53
C HIS A 264 29.77 62.20 -61.99
N LEU A 265 28.86 61.51 -61.30
CA LEU A 265 29.05 60.13 -60.88
C LEU A 265 28.91 59.17 -62.09
N SER A 266 29.63 58.05 -62.08
CA SER A 266 29.51 57.04 -63.14
C SER A 266 28.14 56.35 -63.09
N SER A 267 27.35 56.49 -64.17
CA SER A 267 26.02 55.86 -64.29
C SER A 267 26.10 54.33 -64.14
N ALA A 268 27.15 53.71 -64.67
CA ALA A 268 27.37 52.26 -64.56
C ALA A 268 27.56 51.80 -63.11
N ALA A 269 28.19 52.61 -62.25
CA ALA A 269 28.38 52.29 -60.85
C ALA A 269 27.09 52.43 -60.04
N ASP A 270 26.24 53.40 -60.39
CA ASP A 270 24.92 53.58 -59.77
C ASP A 270 23.95 52.48 -60.20
N GLU A 271 23.97 52.07 -61.46
CA GLU A 271 23.19 50.92 -61.95
C GLU A 271 23.63 49.63 -61.27
N ALA A 272 24.94 49.36 -61.16
CA ALA A 272 25.45 48.19 -60.47
C ALA A 272 25.03 48.17 -58.99
N PHE A 273 25.12 49.30 -58.28
CA PHE A 273 24.67 49.41 -56.90
C PHE A 273 23.16 49.17 -56.78
N ASN A 274 22.34 49.82 -57.61
CA ASN A 274 20.89 49.66 -57.57
C ASN A 274 20.49 48.22 -57.88
N ASN A 275 21.12 47.57 -58.85
CA ASN A 275 20.87 46.16 -59.18
C ASN A 275 21.19 45.22 -58.00
N ILE A 276 22.29 45.48 -57.26
CA ILE A 276 22.65 44.70 -56.07
C ILE A 276 21.65 44.94 -54.94
N ILE A 277 21.29 46.19 -54.66
CA ILE A 277 20.31 46.54 -53.63
C ILE A 277 18.95 45.90 -53.95
N VAL A 278 18.48 46.00 -55.19
CA VAL A 278 17.20 45.39 -55.61
C VAL A 278 17.23 43.88 -55.38
N LYS A 279 18.28 43.17 -55.82
CA LYS A 279 18.41 41.72 -55.60
C LYS A 279 18.42 41.35 -54.11
N LEU A 280 19.16 42.09 -53.29
CA LEU A 280 19.21 41.85 -51.84
C LEU A 280 17.86 42.14 -51.18
N THR A 281 17.19 43.22 -51.57
CA THR A 281 15.85 43.56 -51.08
C THR A 281 14.85 42.48 -51.47
N GLU A 282 14.90 41.93 -52.70
CA GLU A 282 14.06 40.81 -53.13
C GLU A 282 14.30 39.55 -52.29
N GLN A 283 15.57 39.17 -52.07
CA GLN A 283 15.93 38.01 -51.25
C GLN A 283 15.43 38.14 -49.81
N TRP A 284 15.68 39.28 -49.16
CA TRP A 284 15.21 39.51 -47.79
C TRP A 284 13.68 39.65 -47.69
N SER A 285 13.03 40.18 -48.72
CA SER A 285 11.55 40.24 -48.78
C SER A 285 10.94 38.84 -48.93
N MET A 286 11.58 37.97 -49.72
CA MET A 286 11.20 36.57 -49.84
C MET A 286 11.32 35.85 -48.49
N LEU A 287 12.45 36.02 -47.79
CA LEU A 287 12.66 35.44 -46.46
C LEU A 287 11.66 35.96 -45.41
N ASP A 288 11.35 37.27 -45.37
CA ASP A 288 10.32 37.81 -44.45
C ASP A 288 8.94 37.21 -44.72
N ARG A 289 8.60 36.98 -46.00
CA ARG A 289 7.36 36.32 -46.41
C ARG A 289 7.34 34.86 -45.97
N GLU A 290 8.40 34.11 -46.22
CA GLU A 290 8.53 32.70 -45.82
C GLU A 290 8.38 32.52 -44.30
N TYR A 291 9.15 33.27 -43.50
CA TYR A 291 9.04 33.24 -42.03
C TYR A 291 7.67 33.72 -41.54
N SER A 292 7.03 34.65 -42.24
CA SER A 292 5.66 35.07 -41.91
C SER A 292 4.64 33.96 -42.16
N THR A 293 4.76 33.21 -43.25
CA THR A 293 3.90 32.06 -43.53
C THR A 293 4.16 30.90 -42.55
N GLU A 294 5.42 30.65 -42.21
CA GLU A 294 5.81 29.64 -41.22
C GLU A 294 5.26 29.99 -39.82
N GLU A 295 5.44 31.24 -39.36
CA GLU A 295 4.89 31.71 -38.08
C GLU A 295 3.37 31.56 -38.02
N GLN A 296 2.66 31.92 -39.10
CA GLN A 296 1.21 31.77 -39.19
C GLN A 296 0.80 30.30 -39.17
N GLY A 297 1.51 29.44 -39.91
CA GLY A 297 1.28 28.00 -39.92
C GLY A 297 1.45 27.36 -38.54
N LEU A 298 2.56 27.67 -37.84
CA LEU A 298 2.83 27.18 -36.49
C LEU A 298 1.79 27.67 -35.48
N LYS A 299 1.36 28.94 -35.56
CA LYS A 299 0.28 29.47 -34.72
C LYS A 299 -1.05 28.77 -34.95
N LEU A 300 -1.41 28.47 -36.20
CA LEU A 300 -2.63 27.74 -36.53
C LEU A 300 -2.56 26.30 -36.02
N MET A 301 -1.41 25.63 -36.15
CA MET A 301 -1.21 24.29 -35.62
C MET A 301 -1.39 24.26 -34.10
N LEU A 302 -0.78 25.21 -33.38
CA LEU A 302 -0.92 25.32 -31.92
C LEU A 302 -2.36 25.61 -31.49
N LYS A 303 -3.09 26.43 -32.25
CA LYS A 303 -4.52 26.68 -32.04
C LYS A 303 -5.37 25.43 -32.25
N ASN A 304 -5.17 24.71 -33.36
CA ASN A 304 -5.94 23.50 -33.64
C ASN A 304 -5.69 22.41 -32.58
N ASP A 305 -4.44 22.26 -32.12
CA ASP A 305 -4.11 21.30 -31.06
C ASP A 305 -4.74 21.70 -29.71
N ASN A 306 -4.77 22.98 -29.37
CA ASN A 306 -5.44 23.44 -28.14
C ASN A 306 -6.97 23.24 -28.20
N GLU A 307 -7.60 23.46 -29.35
CA GLU A 307 -9.03 23.25 -29.56
C GLU A 307 -9.39 21.77 -29.43
N LYS A 308 -8.63 20.87 -30.06
CA LYS A 308 -8.80 19.42 -29.91
C LYS A 308 -8.63 18.97 -28.45
N ARG A 309 -7.69 19.56 -27.71
CA ARG A 309 -7.51 19.27 -26.27
C ARG A 309 -8.74 19.71 -25.47
N ILE A 310 -9.20 20.94 -25.67
CA ILE A 310 -10.40 21.47 -24.99
C ILE A 310 -11.61 20.61 -25.32
N GLU A 311 -11.77 20.18 -26.57
CA GLU A 311 -12.90 19.35 -26.97
C GLU A 311 -12.83 17.95 -26.34
N LYS A 312 -11.63 17.35 -26.26
CA LYS A 312 -11.42 16.08 -25.56
C LYS A 312 -11.70 16.19 -24.06
N GLN A 313 -11.25 17.27 -23.42
CA GLN A 313 -11.57 17.54 -22.01
C GLN A 313 -13.07 17.73 -21.80
N LYS A 314 -13.75 18.48 -22.66
CA LYS A 314 -15.21 18.67 -22.60
C LYS A 314 -15.97 17.36 -22.77
N LYS A 315 -15.56 16.50 -23.72
CA LYS A 315 -16.15 15.17 -23.91
C LYS A 315 -15.97 14.28 -22.69
N ASN A 316 -14.75 14.20 -22.16
CA ASN A 316 -14.46 13.42 -20.95
C ASN A 316 -15.26 13.93 -19.74
N LEU A 317 -15.33 15.25 -19.55
CA LEU A 317 -16.10 15.85 -18.47
C LEU A 317 -17.59 15.51 -18.66
N PHE A 318 -18.13 15.70 -19.86
CA PHE A 318 -19.53 15.38 -20.16
C PHE A 318 -19.83 13.90 -19.90
N ASP A 319 -18.96 12.99 -20.33
CA ASP A 319 -19.11 11.54 -20.09
C ASP A 319 -19.07 11.20 -18.58
N GLU A 320 -18.24 11.91 -17.80
CA GLU A 320 -18.20 11.79 -16.34
C GLU A 320 -19.48 12.30 -15.69
N TRP A 321 -19.98 13.48 -16.08
CA TRP A 321 -21.25 14.02 -15.60
C TRP A 321 -22.42 13.14 -15.99
N GLU A 322 -22.45 12.64 -17.23
CA GLU A 322 -23.47 11.72 -17.71
C GLU A 322 -23.49 10.44 -16.86
N LYS A 323 -22.31 9.91 -16.51
CA LYS A 323 -22.19 8.75 -15.62
C LYS A 323 -22.59 9.04 -14.17
N VAL A 324 -22.34 10.23 -13.66
CA VAL A 324 -22.71 10.62 -12.28
C VAL A 324 -24.22 10.89 -12.18
N LEU A 325 -24.79 11.60 -13.15
CA LEU A 325 -26.19 12.00 -13.16
C LEU A 325 -27.12 10.85 -13.54
N PHE A 326 -26.74 10.03 -14.52
CA PHE A 326 -27.60 8.98 -15.08
C PHE A 326 -27.09 7.56 -14.80
N GLY A 327 -25.93 7.42 -14.14
CA GLY A 327 -25.36 6.12 -13.82
C GLY A 327 -24.76 5.41 -15.03
N ARG A 328 -24.68 4.08 -14.99
CA ARG A 328 -24.20 3.28 -16.12
C ARG A 328 -25.22 3.41 -17.26
N LYS A 329 -24.77 3.81 -18.46
CA LYS A 329 -25.61 3.80 -19.68
C LYS A 329 -26.30 2.44 -19.77
N ILE A 330 -27.62 2.42 -19.55
CA ILE A 330 -28.42 1.23 -19.75
C ILE A 330 -28.49 1.06 -21.27
N THR A 331 -27.66 0.17 -21.79
CA THR A 331 -27.72 -0.20 -23.20
C THR A 331 -29.02 -0.97 -23.42
N PHE A 332 -29.67 -0.78 -24.57
CA PHE A 332 -30.92 -1.48 -24.89
C PHE A 332 -30.80 -3.01 -24.76
N ASP A 333 -29.59 -3.56 -24.93
CA ASP A 333 -29.29 -5.00 -24.77
C ASP A 333 -29.41 -5.49 -23.32
N GLN A 334 -29.26 -4.60 -22.34
CA GLN A 334 -29.36 -4.92 -20.92
C GLN A 334 -30.82 -5.04 -20.44
N TYR A 335 -31.79 -4.43 -21.16
CA TYR A 335 -33.23 -4.60 -20.89
C TYR A 335 -33.73 -6.00 -21.24
N ASN A 336 -33.18 -6.62 -22.29
CA ASN A 336 -33.63 -7.93 -22.76
C ASN A 336 -33.06 -9.12 -21.96
N SER A 337 -31.97 -8.91 -21.22
CA SER A 337 -31.26 -9.98 -20.49
C SER A 337 -31.71 -10.15 -19.04
N ASP A 338 -32.34 -9.13 -18.44
CA ASP A 338 -32.75 -9.17 -17.04
C ASP A 338 -34.19 -8.66 -16.87
N LEU A 339 -35.13 -9.36 -17.53
CA LEU A 339 -36.57 -9.10 -17.43
C LEU A 339 -37.02 -9.11 -15.96
N THR A 340 -36.41 -9.94 -15.13
CA THR A 340 -36.64 -10.01 -13.68
C THR A 340 -36.33 -8.71 -12.96
N ASN A 341 -35.22 -8.06 -13.32
CA ASN A 341 -34.85 -6.77 -12.75
C ASN A 341 -35.71 -5.62 -13.30
N PHE A 342 -36.14 -5.70 -14.56
CA PHE A 342 -37.11 -4.75 -15.09
C PHE A 342 -38.46 -4.83 -14.36
N VAL A 343 -38.98 -6.05 -14.16
CA VAL A 343 -40.22 -6.29 -13.39
C VAL A 343 -40.05 -5.87 -11.93
N SER A 344 -38.88 -6.11 -11.31
CA SER A 344 -38.64 -5.69 -9.92
C SER A 344 -38.62 -4.16 -9.77
N ILE A 345 -37.96 -3.45 -10.71
CA ILE A 345 -37.95 -1.99 -10.75
C ILE A 345 -39.39 -1.49 -10.98
N ARG A 346 -40.10 -2.04 -11.97
CA ARG A 346 -41.47 -1.61 -12.28
C ARG A 346 -42.43 -1.85 -11.12
N THR A 347 -42.40 -3.02 -10.51
CA THR A 347 -43.22 -3.34 -9.32
C THR A 347 -42.84 -2.49 -8.11
N ALA A 348 -41.58 -2.07 -7.96
CA ALA A 348 -41.19 -1.10 -6.94
C ALA A 348 -41.81 0.27 -7.20
N TRP A 349 -41.85 0.73 -8.45
CA TRP A 349 -42.54 1.97 -8.84
C TRP A 349 -44.06 1.87 -8.69
N ASP A 350 -44.66 0.75 -9.05
CA ASP A 350 -46.11 0.52 -8.98
C ASP A 350 -46.64 0.58 -7.53
N LYS A 351 -45.79 0.33 -6.52
CA LYS A 351 -46.15 0.52 -5.10
C LYS A 351 -46.47 1.97 -4.74
N TYR A 352 -46.01 2.93 -5.53
CA TYR A 352 -46.28 4.36 -5.34
C TYR A 352 -47.45 4.86 -6.19
N ILE A 353 -48.11 3.98 -6.94
CA ILE A 353 -49.33 4.29 -7.69
C ILE A 353 -50.51 4.00 -6.76
N SER A 354 -51.04 5.05 -6.13
CA SER A 354 -52.26 4.97 -5.34
C SER A 354 -53.49 5.16 -6.23
N SER A 355 -54.54 4.36 -6.01
CA SER A 355 -55.83 4.46 -6.70
C SER A 355 -56.81 5.44 -6.02
N ASP A 356 -56.40 6.08 -4.93
CA ASP A 356 -57.19 7.09 -4.24
C ASP A 356 -57.09 8.47 -4.92
N ASN A 357 -58.13 9.29 -4.76
CA ASN A 357 -58.28 10.60 -5.39
C ASN A 357 -57.24 11.66 -4.96
N ASP A 358 -56.38 11.35 -3.98
CA ASP A 358 -55.27 12.20 -3.49
C ASP A 358 -53.91 11.84 -4.14
N ALA A 359 -53.91 10.99 -5.17
CA ALA A 359 -52.71 10.68 -5.93
C ALA A 359 -52.36 11.81 -6.91
N PHE A 360 -51.14 12.36 -6.81
CA PHE A 360 -50.65 13.37 -7.75
C PHE A 360 -50.19 12.70 -9.04
N ALA A 361 -50.70 13.17 -10.18
CA ALA A 361 -50.23 12.74 -11.50
C ALA A 361 -48.74 13.09 -11.67
N ILE A 362 -48.02 12.29 -12.48
CA ILE A 362 -46.62 12.59 -12.84
C ILE A 362 -46.59 14.01 -13.42
N PRO A 363 -45.89 14.96 -12.78
CA PRO A 363 -45.93 16.34 -13.20
C PRO A 363 -45.32 16.48 -14.59
N ILE A 364 -46.09 17.07 -15.50
CA ILE A 364 -45.65 17.34 -16.86
C ILE A 364 -44.80 18.62 -16.81
N GLY A 365 -43.49 18.47 -16.62
CA GLY A 365 -42.54 19.58 -16.62
C GLY A 365 -41.55 19.56 -15.45
N TRP A 366 -40.77 20.63 -15.33
CA TRP A 366 -39.79 20.79 -14.25
C TRP A 366 -40.49 21.12 -12.93
N ILE A 367 -40.35 20.25 -11.93
CA ILE A 367 -40.83 20.51 -10.56
C ILE A 367 -39.83 21.47 -9.90
N MET A 368 -40.28 22.67 -9.58
CA MET A 368 -39.50 23.56 -8.72
C MET A 368 -39.68 23.12 -7.26
N PRO A 369 -38.59 22.95 -6.50
CA PRO A 369 -38.71 22.57 -5.10
C PRO A 369 -39.44 23.66 -4.31
N ASP A 370 -40.33 23.23 -3.42
CA ASP A 370 -41.02 24.14 -2.50
C ASP A 370 -40.03 24.87 -1.59
N LYS A 371 -40.49 25.97 -0.97
CA LYS A 371 -39.72 26.68 0.06
C LYS A 371 -39.25 25.67 1.12
N PRO A 372 -37.98 25.71 1.53
CA PRO A 372 -37.40 24.68 2.38
C PRO A 372 -38.23 24.51 3.66
N SER A 373 -38.67 23.28 3.92
CA SER A 373 -39.53 22.93 5.05
C SER A 373 -38.82 23.07 6.41
N SER A 374 -37.50 23.22 6.42
CA SER A 374 -36.72 23.45 7.64
C SER A 374 -35.58 24.45 7.45
N ALA A 375 -35.24 25.13 8.55
CA ALA A 375 -34.13 26.09 8.59
C ALA A 375 -32.76 25.45 8.30
N ALA A 376 -32.61 24.14 8.49
CA ALA A 376 -31.38 23.42 8.15
C ALA A 376 -31.19 23.35 6.62
N TRP A 377 -32.25 23.02 5.87
CA TRP A 377 -32.22 22.95 4.41
C TRP A 377 -32.04 24.33 3.76
N GLN A 378 -32.58 25.37 4.40
CA GLN A 378 -32.42 26.75 3.93
C GLN A 378 -30.96 27.25 3.96
N LYS A 379 -30.10 26.70 4.84
CA LYS A 379 -28.67 27.05 4.87
C LYS A 379 -27.91 26.53 3.65
N CYS A 380 -28.34 25.41 3.07
CA CYS A 380 -27.71 24.77 1.92
C CYS A 380 -28.06 25.44 0.57
N LEU A 381 -29.10 26.28 0.53
CA LEU A 381 -29.54 27.01 -0.67
C LEU A 381 -28.83 28.36 -0.88
N LYS A 382 -27.88 28.74 -0.02
CA LYS A 382 -27.13 29.98 -0.20
C LYS A 382 -26.23 29.84 -1.44
N LYS A 383 -26.61 30.55 -2.50
CA LYS A 383 -25.86 30.68 -3.74
C LYS A 383 -24.42 31.10 -3.41
N ILE A 384 -23.48 30.32 -3.93
CA ILE A 384 -22.09 30.72 -4.08
C ILE A 384 -22.13 31.91 -5.06
N THR A 385 -22.03 33.12 -4.52
CA THR A 385 -21.80 34.35 -5.28
C THR A 385 -20.38 34.41 -5.81
#